data_AF-A0A2A4FTA4-F1
#
_entry.id   AF-A0A2A4FTA4-F1
#
_cell.length_a   1.000
_cell.length_b   1.000
_cell.length_c   1.000
_cell.angle_alpha   90.00
_cell.angle_beta   90.00
_cell.angle_gamma   90.00
#
_symmetry.space_group_name_H-M   'P 1'
#
loop_
_entity.id
_entity.type
_entity.pdbx_description
1 polymer ?
#
loop_
_entity_poly.entity_id
_entity_poly.type
_entity_poly.pdbx_seq_one_letter_code
_entity_poly.pdbx_strand_id
1 'polypeptide(L)'
;MIALLDRRWAKPALAVGLAVAVLLAWTGLEALGSARGDLAVTAARARAGGAAPRALLPDGLAQTGDASALAAKLRGAALARRLLVERIAAVGPSVDAPAELAVDLSVSGPESDVLAFARAIETGRPAVRFSRWRLARTGRGETAIRLDARAVGYGEPR
;
A
#
# COMPACT_ATOMS: atom_id res chain seq x y z
N MET A 1 69.05 -7.36 -3.71
CA MET A 1 68.89 -6.88 -2.32
C MET A 1 68.24 -5.49 -2.33
N ILE A 2 66.99 -5.41 -2.83
CA ILE A 2 66.18 -4.17 -2.92
C ILE A 2 64.78 -4.55 -2.42
N ALA A 3 64.64 -4.77 -1.11
CA ALA A 3 63.38 -5.21 -0.50
C ALA A 3 63.19 -4.57 0.88
N LEU A 4 63.55 -3.29 1.03
CA LEU A 4 63.49 -2.58 2.32
C LEU A 4 63.03 -1.12 2.21
N LEU A 5 62.46 -0.70 1.07
CA LEU A 5 62.01 0.69 0.86
C LEU A 5 60.50 0.93 0.77
N ASP A 6 59.64 -0.07 1.01
CA ASP A 6 58.19 0.13 0.82
C ASP A 6 57.34 0.17 2.10
N ARG A 7 57.96 -0.05 3.28
CA ARG A 7 57.20 -0.13 4.53
C ARG A 7 56.93 1.23 5.19
N ARG A 8 57.69 2.27 4.82
CA ARG A 8 57.58 3.62 5.42
C ARG A 8 56.48 4.48 4.77
N TRP A 9 56.10 4.17 3.53
CA TRP A 9 55.03 4.85 2.78
C TRP A 9 53.65 4.18 2.92
N ALA A 10 53.60 2.95 3.41
CA ALA A 10 52.35 2.24 3.64
C ALA A 10 51.45 2.90 4.71
N LYS A 11 52.04 3.50 5.75
CA LYS A 11 51.29 4.15 6.84
C LYS A 11 50.52 5.41 6.40
N PRO A 12 51.12 6.39 5.69
CA PRO A 12 50.37 7.55 5.21
C PRO A 12 49.32 7.19 4.15
N ALA A 13 49.61 6.23 3.27
CA ALA A 13 48.64 5.77 2.27
C ALA A 13 47.39 5.14 2.91
N LEU A 14 47.56 4.36 3.97
CA LEU A 14 46.45 3.73 4.70
C LEU A 14 45.64 4.75 5.50
N ALA A 15 46.29 5.77 6.07
CA ALA A 15 45.61 6.87 6.75
C ALA A 15 44.76 7.73 5.79
N VAL A 16 45.28 8.03 4.59
CA VAL A 16 44.54 8.76 3.56
C VAL A 16 43.36 7.94 3.04
N GLY A 17 43.56 6.64 2.77
CA GLY A 17 42.48 5.75 2.35
C GLY A 17 41.34 5.67 3.39
N LEU A 18 41.70 5.59 4.68
CA LEU A 18 40.72 5.58 5.76
C LEU A 18 39.96 6.91 5.86
N ALA A 19 40.65 8.06 5.73
CA ALA A 19 40.02 9.38 5.77
C ALA A 19 39.01 9.56 4.62
N VAL A 20 39.37 9.13 3.40
CA VAL A 20 38.47 9.16 2.23
C VAL A 20 37.26 8.26 2.45
N ALA A 21 37.46 7.04 2.99
CA ALA A 21 36.35 6.13 3.28
C ALA A 21 35.37 6.71 4.31
N VAL A 22 35.86 7.40 5.34
CA VAL A 22 35.03 8.06 6.36
C VAL A 22 34.23 9.22 5.76
N LEU A 23 34.85 10.05 4.91
CA LEU A 23 34.16 11.14 4.20
C LEU A 23 33.07 10.63 3.26
N LEU A 24 33.32 9.53 2.53
CA LEU A 24 32.33 8.88 1.67
C LEU A 24 31.19 8.25 2.47
N ALA A 25 31.49 7.63 3.62
CA ALA A 25 30.46 7.10 4.51
C ALA A 25 29.57 8.23 5.09
N TRP A 26 30.19 9.37 5.46
CA TRP A 26 29.49 10.52 6.00
C TRP A 26 28.51 11.12 4.99
N THR A 27 28.97 11.38 3.76
CA THR A 27 28.13 11.90 2.68
C THR A 27 27.02 10.92 2.28
N GLY A 28 27.29 9.61 2.31
CA GLY A 28 26.26 8.58 2.11
C GLY A 28 25.18 8.58 3.21
N LEU A 29 25.57 8.82 4.48
CA LEU A 29 24.63 8.94 5.60
C LEU A 29 23.75 10.19 5.48
N GLU A 30 24.32 11.32 5.06
CA GLU A 30 23.55 12.54 4.82
C GLU A 30 22.56 12.37 3.67
N ALA A 31 22.96 11.71 2.58
CA ALA A 31 22.07 11.38 1.46
C ALA A 31 20.93 10.43 1.87
N LEU A 32 21.20 9.50 2.78
CA LEU A 32 20.17 8.62 3.34
C LEU A 32 19.22 9.39 4.28
N GLY A 33 19.77 10.36 5.03
CA GLY A 33 19.01 11.28 5.87
C GLY A 33 18.08 12.17 5.07
N SER A 34 18.57 12.77 3.98
CA SER A 34 17.75 13.61 3.09
C SER A 34 16.65 12.80 2.40
N ALA A 35 16.96 11.60 1.88
CA ALA A 35 15.96 10.72 1.29
C ALA A 35 14.84 10.32 2.27
N ARG A 36 15.19 10.07 3.55
CA ARG A 36 14.19 9.81 4.61
C ARG A 36 13.38 11.07 4.95
N GLY A 37 14.02 12.23 4.95
CA GLY A 37 13.36 13.53 5.13
C GLY A 37 12.33 13.81 4.03
N ASP A 38 12.68 13.58 2.77
CA ASP A 38 11.78 13.75 1.63
C ASP A 38 10.60 12.77 1.68
N LEU A 39 10.83 11.52 2.09
CA LEU A 39 9.77 10.55 2.35
C LEU A 39 8.85 10.99 3.51
N ALA A 40 9.40 11.56 4.58
CA ALA A 40 8.60 12.07 5.69
C ALA A 40 7.77 13.29 5.27
N VAL A 41 8.33 14.20 4.47
CA VAL A 41 7.65 15.40 3.95
C VAL A 41 6.56 15.02 2.95
N THR A 42 6.81 14.08 2.05
CA THR A 42 5.79 13.55 1.12
C THR A 42 4.69 12.80 1.87
N ALA A 43 5.01 11.99 2.88
CA ALA A 43 4.02 11.34 3.74
C ALA A 43 3.20 12.37 4.55
N ALA A 44 3.84 13.42 5.05
CA ALA A 44 3.17 14.51 5.76
C ALA A 44 2.24 15.30 4.84
N ARG A 45 2.66 15.61 3.61
CA ARG A 45 1.81 16.26 2.59
C ARG A 45 0.65 15.37 2.16
N ALA A 46 0.86 14.06 2.03
CA ALA A 46 -0.21 13.10 1.76
C ALA A 46 -1.24 13.05 2.90
N ARG A 47 -0.81 13.15 4.16
CA ARG A 47 -1.70 13.25 5.33
C ARG A 47 -2.40 14.61 5.42
N ALA A 48 -1.68 15.70 5.17
CA ALA A 48 -2.21 17.07 5.28
C ALA A 48 -3.16 17.44 4.12
N GLY A 49 -2.99 16.84 2.94
CA GLY A 49 -3.95 16.92 1.83
C GLY A 49 -5.18 16.02 2.02
N GLY A 50 -5.21 15.22 3.09
CA GLY A 50 -6.38 14.46 3.50
C GLY A 50 -7.44 15.38 4.07
N ALA A 51 -8.26 15.98 3.20
CA ALA A 51 -9.55 16.52 3.62
C ALA A 51 -10.27 15.44 4.44
N ALA A 52 -10.86 15.83 5.58
CA ALA A 52 -11.62 14.91 6.44
C ALA A 52 -12.52 14.02 5.57
N PRO A 53 -12.45 12.68 5.70
CA PRO A 53 -13.20 11.78 4.84
C PRO A 53 -14.68 12.07 5.02
N ARG A 54 -15.28 12.72 4.02
CA ARG A 54 -16.72 12.94 3.94
C ARG A 54 -17.40 11.58 4.05
N ALA A 55 -18.38 11.43 4.93
CA ALA A 55 -19.10 10.17 5.15
C ALA A 55 -19.49 9.52 3.81
N LEU A 56 -18.95 8.32 3.57
CA LEU A 56 -19.10 7.63 2.27
C LEU A 56 -20.16 6.53 2.31
N LEU A 57 -20.59 6.13 3.51
CA LEU A 57 -21.62 5.11 3.73
C LEU A 57 -23.00 5.76 3.96
N PRO A 58 -24.10 5.19 3.41
CA PRO A 58 -25.45 5.62 3.75
C PRO A 58 -25.71 5.34 5.25
N ASP A 59 -26.52 6.18 5.87
CA ASP A 59 -26.71 6.27 7.32
C ASP A 59 -26.89 4.91 8.01
N GLY A 60 -27.57 3.94 7.40
CA GLY A 60 -27.77 2.59 7.96
C GLY A 60 -26.56 1.64 7.97
N LEU A 61 -25.58 1.81 7.07
CA LEU A 61 -24.34 1.01 7.05
C LEU A 61 -23.20 1.65 7.86
N ALA A 62 -23.23 2.98 7.97
CA ALA A 62 -22.38 3.72 8.90
C ALA A 62 -22.80 3.47 10.35
N GLN A 63 -24.12 3.39 10.63
CA GLN A 63 -24.69 3.21 11.98
C GLN A 63 -24.35 1.88 12.64
N THR A 64 -24.11 0.81 11.87
CA THR A 64 -23.82 -0.52 12.44
C THR A 64 -22.33 -0.80 12.59
N GLY A 65 -21.45 -0.03 11.95
CA GLY A 65 -20.01 -0.35 11.90
C GLY A 65 -19.74 -1.74 11.32
N ASP A 66 -20.66 -2.26 10.50
CA ASP A 66 -20.67 -3.68 10.16
C ASP A 66 -19.89 -3.96 8.87
N ALA A 67 -18.59 -4.22 9.03
CA ALA A 67 -17.73 -4.67 7.94
C ALA A 67 -18.24 -5.94 7.25
N SER A 68 -19.10 -6.74 7.90
CA SER A 68 -19.72 -7.92 7.28
C SER A 68 -20.78 -7.54 6.24
N ALA A 69 -21.52 -6.45 6.45
CA ALA A 69 -22.49 -5.93 5.49
C ALA A 69 -21.80 -5.35 4.24
N LEU A 70 -20.66 -4.68 4.43
CA LEU A 70 -19.79 -4.25 3.32
C LEU A 70 -19.26 -5.47 2.54
N ALA A 71 -18.78 -6.50 3.24
CA ALA A 71 -18.32 -7.75 2.63
C ALA A 71 -19.43 -8.45 1.82
N ALA A 72 -20.67 -8.48 2.34
CA ALA A 72 -21.83 -9.04 1.63
C ALA A 72 -22.15 -8.26 0.35
N LYS A 73 -22.09 -6.93 0.40
CA LYS A 73 -22.29 -6.07 -0.78
C LYS A 73 -21.21 -6.31 -1.85
N LEU A 74 -19.95 -6.38 -1.45
CA LEU A 74 -18.83 -6.67 -2.35
C LEU A 74 -18.97 -8.06 -2.99
N ARG A 75 -19.39 -9.06 -2.20
CA ARG A 75 -19.68 -10.41 -2.70
C ARG A 75 -20.81 -10.40 -3.74
N GLY A 76 -21.91 -9.71 -3.46
CA GLY A 76 -23.01 -9.57 -4.42
C GLY A 76 -22.59 -8.88 -5.72
N ALA A 77 -21.77 -7.83 -5.63
CA ALA A 77 -21.24 -7.12 -6.81
C ALA A 77 -20.29 -7.97 -7.66
N ALA A 78 -19.48 -8.83 -7.03
CA ALA A 78 -18.60 -9.77 -7.72
C ALA A 78 -19.41 -10.88 -8.43
N LEU A 79 -20.39 -11.46 -7.73
CA LEU A 79 -21.27 -12.50 -8.28
C LEU A 79 -22.13 -11.98 -9.45
N ALA A 80 -22.63 -10.75 -9.38
CA ALA A 80 -23.39 -10.13 -10.47
C ALA A 80 -22.58 -10.03 -11.79
N ARG A 81 -21.24 -10.02 -11.68
CA ARG A 81 -20.31 -10.01 -12.81
C ARG A 81 -19.69 -11.37 -13.11
N ARG A 82 -20.18 -12.44 -12.46
CA ARG A 82 -19.66 -13.81 -12.60
C ARG A 82 -18.17 -13.94 -12.28
N LEU A 83 -17.65 -13.07 -11.40
CA LEU A 83 -16.29 -13.18 -10.90
C LEU A 83 -16.19 -14.34 -9.90
N LEU A 84 -15.09 -15.08 -9.94
CA LEU A 84 -14.75 -16.07 -8.94
C LEU A 84 -14.29 -15.36 -7.68
N VAL A 85 -14.98 -15.63 -6.57
CA VAL A 85 -14.64 -15.06 -5.26
C VAL A 85 -13.75 -16.05 -4.52
N GLU A 86 -12.45 -15.77 -4.45
CA GLU A 86 -11.48 -16.60 -3.72
C GLU A 86 -11.51 -16.29 -2.23
N ARG A 87 -11.57 -15.00 -1.87
CA ARG A 87 -11.59 -14.55 -0.48
C ARG A 87 -12.37 -13.24 -0.36
N ILE A 88 -13.24 -13.14 0.63
CA ILE A 88 -13.77 -11.85 1.11
C ILE A 88 -13.90 -11.97 2.63
N ALA A 89 -13.09 -11.20 3.35
CA ALA A 89 -13.04 -11.22 4.81
C ALA A 89 -13.15 -9.78 5.35
N ALA A 90 -14.10 -9.56 6.25
CA ALA A 90 -14.15 -8.34 7.04
C ALA A 90 -12.87 -8.23 7.88
N VAL A 91 -12.27 -7.06 7.87
CA VAL A 91 -11.14 -6.72 8.72
C VAL A 91 -11.70 -5.92 9.88
N GLY A 92 -11.34 -6.32 11.12
CA GLY A 92 -11.78 -5.62 12.31
C GLY A 92 -11.34 -4.14 12.32
N PRO A 93 -12.00 -3.29 13.13
CA PRO A 93 -11.68 -1.88 13.20
C PRO A 93 -10.21 -1.67 13.59
N SER A 94 -9.56 -0.73 12.94
CA SER A 94 -8.19 -0.34 13.28
C SER A 94 -8.19 0.53 14.54
N VAL A 95 -7.20 0.37 15.41
CA VAL A 95 -7.00 1.23 16.59
C VAL A 95 -6.78 2.69 16.16
N ASP A 96 -6.10 2.90 15.02
CA ASP A 96 -5.79 4.23 14.48
C ASP A 96 -6.97 4.87 13.73
N ALA A 97 -7.97 4.08 13.34
CA ALA A 97 -9.12 4.52 12.54
C ALA A 97 -10.36 3.66 12.85
N PRO A 98 -11.01 3.85 14.02
CA PRO A 98 -12.11 3.00 14.47
C PRO A 98 -13.39 3.16 13.64
N ALA A 99 -13.54 4.27 12.90
CA ALA A 99 -14.65 4.52 11.99
C ALA A 99 -14.42 3.96 10.57
N GLU A 100 -13.27 3.34 10.33
CA GLU A 100 -12.91 2.74 9.05
C GLU A 100 -13.39 1.28 8.98
N LEU A 101 -14.24 0.97 8.01
CA LEU A 101 -14.64 -0.39 7.68
C LEU A 101 -13.74 -0.92 6.56
N ALA A 102 -12.97 -1.96 6.86
CA ALA A 102 -12.07 -2.57 5.91
C ALA A 102 -12.49 -4.00 5.55
N VAL A 103 -12.30 -4.37 4.29
CA VAL A 103 -12.54 -5.73 3.78
C VAL A 103 -11.36 -6.13 2.91
N ASP A 104 -10.75 -7.26 3.23
CA ASP A 104 -9.76 -7.90 2.36
C ASP A 104 -10.51 -8.79 1.36
N LEU A 105 -10.26 -8.58 0.07
CA LEU A 105 -10.88 -9.35 -1.00
C LEU A 105 -9.87 -9.86 -2.03
N SER A 106 -10.16 -11.04 -2.56
CA SER A 106 -9.48 -11.67 -3.67
C SER A 106 -10.54 -12.20 -4.64
N VAL A 107 -10.53 -11.67 -5.86
CA VAL A 107 -11.46 -12.07 -6.92
C VAL A 107 -10.70 -12.33 -8.20
N SER A 108 -11.12 -13.33 -8.97
CA SER A 108 -10.54 -13.66 -10.27
C SER A 108 -11.59 -13.77 -11.37
N GLY A 109 -11.20 -13.47 -12.59
CA GLY A 109 -12.09 -13.51 -13.75
C GLY A 109 -11.50 -12.83 -14.97
N PRO A 110 -12.29 -12.64 -16.03
CA PRO A 110 -11.87 -11.90 -17.21
C PRO A 110 -11.38 -10.49 -16.83
N GLU A 111 -10.30 -10.04 -17.46
CA GLU A 111 -9.69 -8.73 -17.17
C GLU A 111 -10.70 -7.58 -17.27
N SER A 112 -11.54 -7.57 -18.30
CA SER A 112 -12.60 -6.56 -18.48
C SER A 112 -13.55 -6.50 -17.29
N ASP A 113 -13.92 -7.65 -16.74
CA ASP A 113 -14.93 -7.76 -15.69
C ASP A 113 -14.36 -7.39 -14.32
N VAL A 114 -13.10 -7.77 -14.07
CA VAL A 114 -12.36 -7.38 -12.87
C VAL A 114 -12.14 -5.86 -12.82
N LEU A 115 -11.76 -5.25 -13.94
CA LEU A 115 -11.60 -3.80 -14.04
C LEU A 115 -12.94 -3.06 -13.92
N ALA A 116 -14.00 -3.57 -14.57
CA ALA A 116 -15.34 -3.02 -14.45
C ALA A 116 -15.91 -3.14 -13.02
N PHE A 117 -15.60 -4.24 -12.32
CA PHE A 117 -15.91 -4.41 -10.91
C PHE A 117 -15.19 -3.36 -10.06
N ALA A 118 -13.86 -3.24 -10.19
CA ALA A 118 -13.08 -2.27 -9.43
C ALA A 118 -13.62 -0.84 -9.62
N ARG A 119 -13.88 -0.44 -10.87
CA ARG A 119 -14.46 0.87 -11.18
C ARG A 119 -15.85 1.06 -10.57
N ALA A 120 -16.71 0.04 -10.62
CA ALA A 120 -18.06 0.12 -10.07
C ALA A 120 -18.06 0.26 -8.53
N ILE A 121 -17.09 -0.37 -7.85
CA ILE A 121 -16.91 -0.22 -6.41
C ILE A 121 -16.42 1.18 -6.05
N GLU A 122 -15.45 1.72 -6.78
CA GLU A 122 -14.91 3.06 -6.49
C GLU A 122 -15.86 4.22 -6.84
N THR A 123 -16.72 4.03 -7.83
CA THR A 123 -17.70 5.05 -8.28
C THR A 123 -19.08 4.85 -7.67
N GLY A 124 -19.30 3.74 -6.98
CA GLY A 124 -20.58 3.38 -6.38
C GLY A 124 -20.94 4.17 -5.13
N ARG A 125 -22.15 3.94 -4.64
CA ARG A 125 -22.61 4.35 -3.30
C ARG A 125 -22.89 3.09 -2.48
N PRO A 126 -22.26 2.87 -1.31
CA PRO A 126 -21.32 3.76 -0.63
C PRO A 126 -20.00 3.89 -1.38
N ALA A 127 -19.31 5.02 -1.23
CA ALA A 127 -18.02 5.18 -1.87
C ALA A 127 -16.98 4.36 -1.11
N VAL A 128 -16.39 3.39 -1.79
CA VAL A 128 -15.37 2.50 -1.27
C VAL A 128 -14.08 2.80 -2.01
N ARG A 129 -12.95 2.81 -1.29
CA ARG A 129 -11.62 3.06 -1.86
C ARG A 129 -10.75 1.84 -1.68
N PHE A 130 -9.92 1.54 -2.66
CA PHE A 130 -8.89 0.52 -2.50
C PHE A 130 -7.63 1.15 -1.89
N SER A 131 -7.32 0.83 -0.64
CA SER A 131 -6.12 1.35 0.04
C SER A 131 -4.85 0.59 -0.36
N ARG A 132 -4.98 -0.69 -0.68
CA ARG A 132 -3.93 -1.55 -1.23
C ARG A 132 -4.55 -2.46 -2.27
N TRP A 133 -3.91 -2.61 -3.42
CA TRP A 133 -4.36 -3.56 -4.42
C TRP A 133 -3.19 -4.09 -5.26
N ARG A 134 -3.39 -5.28 -5.83
CA ARG A 134 -2.49 -5.93 -6.76
C ARG A 134 -3.31 -6.68 -7.81
N LEU A 135 -2.87 -6.60 -9.07
CA LEU A 135 -3.34 -7.46 -10.14
C LEU A 135 -2.25 -8.49 -10.47
N ALA A 136 -2.65 -9.74 -10.67
CA ALA A 136 -1.78 -10.82 -11.11
C ALA A 136 -2.51 -11.69 -12.14
N ARG A 137 -1.79 -12.32 -13.05
CA ARG A 137 -2.37 -13.37 -13.91
C ARG A 137 -2.55 -14.65 -13.10
N THR A 138 -3.62 -15.38 -13.36
CA THR A 138 -3.92 -16.65 -12.66
C THR A 138 -3.07 -17.82 -13.16
N GLY A 139 -2.57 -17.75 -14.40
CA GLY A 139 -1.70 -18.78 -14.99
C GLY A 139 -0.98 -18.31 -16.25
N ARG A 140 -0.04 -19.13 -16.75
CA ARG A 140 0.69 -18.85 -17.99
C ARG A 140 -0.22 -19.18 -19.18
N GLY A 141 -0.70 -18.15 -19.88
CA GLY A 141 -1.60 -18.29 -21.03
C GLY A 141 -3.09 -18.17 -20.70
N GLU A 142 -3.45 -17.99 -19.43
CA GLU A 142 -4.82 -17.67 -19.02
C GLU A 142 -5.12 -16.18 -19.24
N THR A 143 -6.34 -15.89 -19.70
CA THR A 143 -6.87 -14.53 -19.84
C THR A 143 -7.49 -13.99 -18.55
N ALA A 144 -7.60 -14.85 -17.53
CA ALA A 144 -8.10 -14.46 -16.23
C ALA A 144 -7.01 -13.73 -15.43
N ILE A 145 -7.46 -12.71 -14.71
CA ILE A 145 -6.63 -11.97 -13.76
C ILE A 145 -7.23 -12.12 -12.36
N ARG A 146 -6.37 -12.07 -11.36
CA ARG A 146 -6.72 -11.99 -9.96
C ARG A 146 -6.46 -10.59 -9.43
N LEU A 147 -7.46 -10.03 -8.77
CA LEU A 147 -7.38 -8.81 -7.99
C LEU A 147 -7.34 -9.16 -6.51
N ASP A 148 -6.21 -8.88 -5.88
CA ASP A 148 -6.02 -8.93 -4.44
C ASP A 148 -6.07 -7.50 -3.90
N ALA A 149 -7.08 -7.13 -3.11
CA ALA A 149 -7.29 -5.76 -2.67
C ALA A 149 -7.80 -5.65 -1.22
N ARG A 150 -7.49 -4.51 -0.60
CA ARG A 150 -8.11 -4.02 0.63
C ARG A 150 -9.04 -2.88 0.28
N ALA A 151 -10.33 -3.13 0.45
CA ALA A 151 -11.40 -2.16 0.26
C ALA A 151 -11.71 -1.48 1.59
N VAL A 152 -11.83 -0.15 1.56
CA VAL A 152 -12.04 0.70 2.73
C VAL A 152 -13.26 1.59 2.50
N GLY A 153 -14.17 1.63 3.47
CA GLY A 153 -15.26 2.59 3.53
C GLY A 153 -15.24 3.36 4.86
N TYR A 154 -15.52 4.66 4.83
CA TYR A 154 -15.59 5.51 6.02
C TYR A 154 -17.03 5.66 6.49
N GLY A 155 -17.32 5.15 7.70
CA GLY A 155 -18.55 5.43 8.43
C GLY A 155 -18.45 6.74 9.22
N GLU A 156 -19.57 7.32 9.61
CA GLU A 156 -19.59 8.51 10.46
C GLU A 156 -19.17 8.14 11.90
N PRO A 157 -18.18 8.82 12.49
CA PRO A 157 -17.92 8.72 13.92
C PRO A 157 -19.03 9.45 14.69
N ARG A 158 -19.52 8.83 15.77
CA ARG A 158 -20.43 9.47 16.75
C ARG A 158 -19.80 10.67 17.43
#